data_AF-A0A914QFQ8-F1
#
_entry.id   AF-A0A914QFQ8-F1
#
_cell.length_a   1.000
_cell.length_b   1.000
_cell.length_c   1.000
_cell.angle_alpha   90.00
_cell.angle_beta   90.00
_cell.angle_gamma   90.00
#
_symmetry.space_group_name_H-M   'P 1'
#
loop_
_entity.id
_entity.type
_entity.pdbx_description
1 polymer ?
#
loop_
_entity_poly.entity_id
_entity_poly.type
_entity_poly.pdbx_seq_one_letter_code
_entity_poly.pdbx_strand_id
1 'polypeptide(L)'
;MFFSRILFGVPKHRTPKPRIMKRKFAYTRLFHAEENLVTCKCGFSHHVSTICSVCYEKVRGVTNLIKQEMMKYNPYLGERQDRPFYVKYENEKNAEIPVTPPNAKIIKIKKERDSWFTSRFSENDKGQL
;
A
#
# COMPACT_ATOMS: atom_id res chain seq x y z
N MET A 1 -14.65 -63.60 20.99
CA MET A 1 -14.03 -62.97 19.80
C MET A 1 -14.09 -61.46 19.97
N PHE A 2 -13.04 -60.90 20.58
CA PHE A 2 -12.83 -59.47 20.72
C PHE A 2 -11.93 -59.00 19.57
N PHE A 3 -12.46 -58.19 18.66
CA PHE A 3 -11.65 -57.19 17.94
C PHE A 3 -12.50 -55.94 17.74
N SER A 4 -12.45 -55.08 18.74
CA SER A 4 -12.91 -53.70 18.68
C SER A 4 -12.20 -52.94 17.56
N ARG A 5 -12.82 -52.82 16.39
CA ARG A 5 -12.46 -51.79 15.38
C ARG A 5 -12.96 -50.41 15.85
N ILE A 6 -12.51 -49.98 17.03
CA ILE A 6 -12.74 -48.62 17.52
C ILE A 6 -11.52 -47.79 17.11
N LEU A 7 -11.62 -47.15 15.95
CA LEU A 7 -10.67 -46.12 15.56
C LEU A 7 -11.02 -44.87 16.39
N PHE A 8 -10.24 -44.59 17.44
CA PHE A 8 -10.46 -43.49 18.40
C PHE A 8 -10.45 -42.06 17.82
N GLY A 9 -10.36 -41.91 16.49
CA GLY A 9 -10.36 -40.62 15.79
C GLY A 9 -11.42 -40.49 14.68
N VAL A 10 -12.31 -41.48 14.49
CA VAL A 10 -13.32 -41.44 13.42
C VAL A 10 -14.71 -41.15 14.01
N PRO A 11 -15.52 -40.26 13.39
CA PRO A 11 -16.89 -40.03 13.82
C PRO A 11 -17.68 -41.34 13.82
N LYS A 12 -18.17 -41.73 15.00
CA LYS A 12 -18.92 -42.99 15.18
C LYS A 12 -20.24 -43.01 14.39
N HIS A 13 -20.84 -41.83 14.18
CA HIS A 13 -22.10 -41.67 13.46
C HIS A 13 -22.05 -40.48 12.51
N ARG A 14 -22.83 -40.57 11.42
CA ARG A 14 -23.04 -39.45 10.51
C ARG A 14 -23.69 -38.29 11.27
N THR A 15 -23.10 -37.10 11.21
CA THR A 15 -23.72 -35.90 11.79
C THR A 15 -24.98 -35.54 11.02
N PRO A 16 -26.12 -35.34 11.70
CA PRO A 16 -27.37 -35.02 11.02
C PRO A 16 -27.32 -33.61 10.43
N LYS A 17 -28.01 -33.41 9.30
CA LYS A 17 -28.11 -32.12 8.60
C LYS A 17 -28.41 -30.93 9.53
N PRO A 18 -29.39 -30.97 10.46
CA PRO A 18 -29.66 -29.85 11.37
C PRO A 18 -28.45 -29.50 12.27
N ARG A 19 -27.70 -30.49 12.73
CA ARG A 19 -26.51 -30.27 13.58
C ARG A 19 -25.36 -29.63 12.79
N ILE A 20 -25.21 -30.00 11.51
CA ILE A 20 -24.24 -29.36 10.60
C ILE A 20 -24.64 -27.90 10.36
N MET A 21 -25.91 -27.65 10.01
CA MET A 21 -26.41 -26.30 9.73
C MET A 21 -26.26 -25.39 10.96
N LYS A 22 -26.66 -25.87 12.15
CA LYS A 22 -26.49 -25.11 13.41
C LYS A 22 -25.03 -24.76 13.70
N ARG A 23 -24.08 -25.67 13.41
CA ARG A 23 -22.64 -25.40 13.58
C ARG A 23 -22.08 -24.46 12.52
N LYS A 24 -22.62 -24.47 11.30
CA LYS A 24 -22.18 -23.59 10.20
C LYS A 24 -22.65 -22.15 10.41
N PHE A 25 -23.91 -21.98 10.81
CA PHE A 25 -24.56 -20.68 11.01
C PHE A 25 -24.70 -20.29 12.49
N ALA A 26 -23.78 -20.76 13.34
CA ALA A 26 -23.70 -20.29 14.72
C ALA A 26 -23.25 -18.81 14.73
N TYR A 27 -23.75 -18.03 15.68
CA TYR A 27 -23.45 -16.59 15.80
C TYR A 27 -21.95 -16.27 15.71
N THR A 28 -21.11 -17.09 16.33
CA THR A 28 -19.64 -16.93 16.34
C THR A 28 -18.96 -17.13 14.98
N ARG A 29 -19.68 -17.60 13.96
CA ARG A 29 -19.15 -17.89 12.61
C ARG A 29 -19.81 -17.05 11.52
N LEU A 30 -20.74 -16.18 11.90
CA LEU A 30 -21.37 -15.26 10.97
C LEU A 30 -20.39 -14.12 10.67
N PHE A 31 -20.45 -13.61 9.45
CA PHE A 31 -19.77 -12.37 9.12
C PHE A 31 -20.52 -11.21 9.78
N HIS A 32 -19.78 -10.31 10.42
CA HIS A 32 -20.32 -9.07 10.95
C HIS A 32 -20.11 -7.97 9.92
N ALA A 33 -21.08 -7.06 9.83
CA ALA A 33 -20.91 -5.85 9.03
C ALA A 33 -19.80 -4.99 9.64
N GLU A 34 -19.01 -4.36 8.79
CA GLU A 34 -17.97 -3.44 9.23
C GLU A 34 -18.50 -2.00 9.22
N GLU A 35 -18.29 -1.28 10.31
CA GLU A 35 -18.82 0.08 10.49
C GLU A 35 -17.77 1.17 10.17
N ASN A 36 -16.51 0.76 9.98
CA ASN A 36 -15.36 1.68 9.89
C ASN A 36 -14.98 2.03 8.43
N LEU A 37 -15.96 2.10 7.52
CA LEU A 37 -15.71 2.46 6.13
C LEU A 37 -15.88 3.97 5.92
N VAL A 38 -14.87 4.60 5.33
CA VAL A 38 -14.85 6.02 4.98
C VAL A 38 -14.61 6.21 3.49
N THR A 39 -15.14 7.31 2.94
CA THR A 39 -14.99 7.66 1.53
C THR A 39 -13.74 8.53 1.33
N CYS A 40 -12.82 8.09 0.47
CA CYS A 40 -11.62 8.84 0.13
C CYS A 40 -11.95 10.02 -0.81
N LYS A 41 -11.00 10.95 -0.98
CA LYS A 41 -11.05 12.03 -1.98
C LYS A 41 -11.25 11.55 -3.43
N CYS A 42 -10.84 10.31 -3.72
CA CYS A 42 -11.03 9.70 -5.04
C CYS A 42 -12.42 9.08 -5.26
N GLY A 43 -13.27 9.05 -4.22
CA GLY A 43 -14.62 8.46 -4.26
C GLY A 43 -14.69 6.98 -3.87
N PHE A 44 -13.55 6.28 -3.76
CA PHE A 44 -13.53 4.88 -3.28
C PHE A 44 -13.59 4.80 -1.76
N SER A 45 -14.24 3.75 -1.24
CA SER A 45 -14.28 3.46 0.19
C SER A 45 -13.01 2.74 0.65
N HIS A 46 -12.56 3.06 1.86
CA HIS A 46 -11.49 2.35 2.56
C HIS A 46 -11.74 2.35 4.07
N HIS A 47 -10.97 1.56 4.81
CA HIS A 47 -11.03 1.57 6.26
C HIS A 47 -10.39 2.83 6.84
N VAL A 48 -10.93 3.31 7.97
CA VAL A 48 -10.39 4.47 8.71
C VAL A 48 -8.89 4.30 9.02
N SER A 49 -8.46 3.10 9.42
CA SER A 49 -7.07 2.82 9.78
C SER A 49 -6.11 2.62 8.60
N THR A 50 -6.63 2.58 7.37
CA THR A 50 -5.87 2.15 6.19
C THR A 50 -5.90 3.21 5.12
N ILE A 51 -4.81 3.39 4.38
CA ILE A 51 -4.76 4.31 3.23
C ILE A 51 -5.56 3.72 2.07
N CYS A 52 -6.22 4.57 1.28
CA CYS A 52 -6.93 4.13 0.07
C CYS A 52 -5.99 3.42 -0.93
N SER A 53 -6.38 2.21 -1.34
CA SER A 53 -5.61 1.37 -2.28
C SER A 53 -5.38 2.06 -3.63
N VAL A 54 -6.41 2.66 -4.20
CA VAL A 54 -6.36 3.31 -5.52
C VAL A 54 -5.43 4.53 -5.51
N CYS A 55 -5.51 5.35 -4.45
CA CYS A 55 -4.60 6.49 -4.29
C CYS A 55 -3.16 6.01 -4.10
N TYR A 56 -2.97 4.99 -3.27
CA TYR A 56 -1.66 4.39 -3.03
C TYR A 56 -1.05 3.81 -4.30
N GLU A 57 -1.83 3.15 -5.15
CA GLU A 57 -1.36 2.62 -6.44
C GLU A 57 -0.84 3.71 -7.38
N LYS A 58 -1.50 4.87 -7.42
CA LYS A 58 -1.01 6.04 -8.18
C LYS A 58 0.35 6.50 -7.67
N VAL A 59 0.51 6.65 -6.36
CA VAL A 59 1.80 7.02 -5.74
C VAL A 59 2.87 5.95 -5.99
N ARG A 60 2.49 4.68 -5.88
CA ARG A 60 3.37 3.54 -6.16
C ARG A 60 3.86 3.54 -7.60
N GLY A 61 2.99 3.83 -8.56
CA GLY A 61 3.37 3.98 -9.97
C GLY A 61 4.45 5.06 -10.17
N VAL A 62 4.22 6.25 -9.63
CA VAL A 62 5.17 7.37 -9.73
C VAL A 62 6.50 7.05 -9.04
N THR A 63 6.45 6.50 -7.83
CA THR A 63 7.68 6.14 -7.09
C THR A 63 8.47 5.02 -7.73
N ASN A 64 7.80 4.06 -8.40
CA ASN A 64 8.49 3.04 -9.18
C ASN A 64 9.20 3.64 -10.41
N LEU A 65 8.60 4.62 -11.09
CA LEU A 65 9.26 5.35 -12.17
C LEU A 65 10.49 6.11 -11.66
N ILE A 66 10.37 6.79 -10.51
CA ILE A 66 11.51 7.45 -9.85
C ILE A 66 12.62 6.43 -9.57
N LYS A 67 12.29 5.28 -8.97
CA LYS A 67 13.27 4.22 -8.67
C LYS A 67 13.95 3.67 -9.92
N GLN A 68 13.20 3.48 -11.01
CA GLN A 68 13.77 3.02 -12.28
C GLN A 68 14.78 4.03 -12.84
N GLU A 69 14.46 5.33 -12.81
CA GLU A 69 15.42 6.37 -13.23
C GLU A 69 16.63 6.48 -12.29
N MET A 70 16.43 6.29 -10.98
CA MET A 70 17.53 6.18 -10.02
C MET A 70 18.46 5.01 -10.33
N MET A 71 17.90 3.84 -10.68
CA MET A 71 18.66 2.64 -11.01
C MET A 71 19.40 2.78 -12.35
N LYS A 72 18.80 3.41 -13.37
CA LYS A 72 19.46 3.70 -14.66
C LYS A 72 20.72 4.55 -14.47
N TYR A 73 20.67 5.50 -13.54
CA TYR A 73 21.81 6.36 -13.25
C TYR A 73 22.95 5.63 -12.52
N ASN A 74 22.65 4.59 -11.72
CA ASN A 74 23.65 3.82 -10.99
C ASN A 74 23.50 2.30 -11.25
N PRO A 75 23.99 1.80 -12.41
CA PRO A 75 23.75 0.43 -12.82
C PRO A 75 24.52 -0.63 -11.99
N TYR A 76 25.65 -0.29 -11.35
CA TYR A 76 26.47 -1.26 -10.62
C TYR A 76 27.20 -0.69 -9.37
N LEU A 77 26.84 -1.27 -8.21
CA LEU A 77 27.57 -1.46 -6.95
C LEU A 77 28.68 -0.47 -6.55
N GLY A 78 28.38 0.42 -5.59
CA GLY A 78 29.44 0.94 -4.69
C GLY A 78 29.16 2.29 -4.06
N GLU A 79 28.50 3.20 -4.77
CA GLU A 79 28.16 4.50 -4.18
C GLU A 79 26.95 4.36 -3.24
N ARG A 80 27.17 4.67 -1.96
CA ARG A 80 26.09 4.81 -1.00
C ARG A 80 25.10 5.88 -1.47
N GLN A 81 23.81 5.60 -1.34
CA GLN A 81 22.73 6.55 -1.58
C GLN A 81 22.62 7.58 -0.44
N ASP A 82 23.76 8.07 0.07
CA ASP A 82 23.81 9.00 1.20
C ASP A 82 23.44 10.42 0.78
N ARG A 83 23.54 10.73 -0.52
CA ARG A 83 23.23 12.07 -1.04
C ARG A 83 21.73 12.21 -1.30
N PRO A 84 21.10 13.32 -0.90
CA PRO A 84 19.73 13.60 -1.24
C PRO A 84 19.58 13.74 -2.76
N PHE A 85 18.39 13.43 -3.26
CA PHE A 85 18.07 13.60 -4.67
C PHE A 85 16.88 14.53 -4.84
N TYR A 86 16.88 15.25 -5.96
CA TYR A 86 15.81 16.15 -6.36
C TYR A 86 15.18 15.62 -7.65
N VAL A 87 13.85 15.61 -7.70
CA VAL A 87 13.09 15.09 -8.84
C VAL A 87 12.63 16.26 -9.73
N LYS A 88 13.15 16.30 -10.96
CA LYS A 88 12.81 17.30 -11.97
C LYS A 88 11.90 16.69 -13.04
N TYR A 89 10.75 17.32 -13.27
CA TYR A 89 9.79 16.94 -14.33
C TYR A 89 9.98 17.80 -15.58
N GLU A 90 9.44 17.38 -16.72
CA GLU A 90 9.64 18.08 -18.02
C GLU A 90 9.01 19.48 -18.09
N ASN A 91 7.87 19.67 -17.43
CA ASN A 91 7.15 20.96 -17.42
C ASN A 91 7.87 22.05 -16.61
N GLU A 92 8.87 21.69 -15.79
CA GLU A 92 9.67 22.64 -15.01
C GLU A 92 10.85 23.16 -15.84
N LYS A 93 10.53 23.98 -16.85
CA LYS A 93 11.51 24.78 -17.56
C LYS A 93 11.84 25.99 -16.67
N ASN A 94 13.01 25.96 -16.02
CA ASN A 94 13.62 27.10 -15.32
C ASN A 94 13.12 27.47 -13.91
N ALA A 95 12.55 26.55 -13.12
CA ALA A 95 12.55 26.77 -11.68
C ALA A 95 14.01 26.65 -11.19
N GLU A 96 14.59 27.74 -10.70
CA GLU A 96 15.86 27.75 -9.97
C GLU A 96 15.81 26.61 -8.96
N ILE A 97 16.59 25.55 -9.21
CA ILE A 97 16.71 24.43 -8.30
C ILE A 97 17.29 25.05 -7.03
N PRO A 98 16.57 25.11 -5.89
CA PRO A 98 17.21 25.55 -4.67
C PRO A 98 18.20 24.44 -4.33
N VAL A 99 19.47 24.66 -4.68
CA VAL A 99 20.58 23.70 -4.50
C VAL A 99 20.96 23.67 -3.02
N THR A 100 19.97 23.38 -2.18
CA THR A 100 20.10 23.28 -0.73
C THR A 100 19.62 21.87 -0.39
N PRO A 101 20.51 20.89 -0.26
CA PRO A 101 21.97 21.00 -0.09
C PRO A 101 22.79 21.00 -1.40
N PRO A 102 24.03 21.55 -1.37
CA PRO A 102 24.92 21.77 -2.52
C PRO A 102 25.37 20.51 -3.30
N ASN A 103 24.97 19.31 -2.86
CA ASN A 103 25.38 18.03 -3.44
C ASN A 103 24.18 17.10 -3.75
N ALA A 104 23.00 17.68 -3.96
CA ALA A 104 21.81 16.91 -4.30
C ALA A 104 21.86 16.43 -5.77
N LYS A 105 21.63 15.12 -6.00
CA LYS A 105 21.60 14.54 -7.35
C LYS A 105 20.25 14.84 -8.03
N ILE A 106 20.25 15.25 -9.29
CA ILE A 106 19.01 15.60 -10.03
C ILE A 106 18.56 14.42 -10.88
N ILE A 107 17.35 13.91 -10.63
CA ILE A 107 16.71 12.86 -11.43
C ILE A 107 15.70 13.51 -12.37
N LYS A 108 15.85 13.28 -13.68
CA LYS A 108 14.94 13.80 -14.70
C LYS A 108 13.89 12.75 -15.04
N ILE A 109 12.61 13.11 -14.93
CA ILE A 109 11.48 12.23 -15.28
C ILE A 109 10.80 12.76 -16.52
N LYS A 110 10.57 11.88 -17.50
CA LYS A 110 9.90 12.18 -18.79
C LYS A 110 8.37 12.29 -18.69
N LYS A 111 7.86 12.71 -17.53
CA LYS A 111 6.42 12.83 -17.26
C LYS A 111 6.15 14.27 -16.87
N GLU A 112 4.92 14.70 -17.09
CA GLU A 112 4.39 15.90 -16.44
C GLU A 112 4.20 15.66 -14.94
N ARG A 113 4.34 16.72 -14.14
CA ARG A 113 4.13 16.63 -12.70
C ARG A 113 2.64 16.55 -12.41
N ASP A 114 2.26 15.57 -11.61
CA ASP A 114 0.89 15.43 -11.14
C ASP A 114 0.55 16.55 -10.13
N SER A 115 -0.68 17.08 -10.16
CA SER A 115 -1.09 18.25 -9.35
C SER A 115 -0.98 18.07 -7.84
N TRP A 116 -1.03 16.84 -7.34
CA TRP A 116 -0.94 16.49 -5.92
C TRP A 116 0.50 16.32 -5.42
N PHE A 117 1.50 16.36 -6.31
CA PHE A 117 2.91 16.17 -5.95
C PHE A 117 3.61 17.53 -5.82
N THR A 118 3.53 18.14 -4.64
CA THR A 118 4.12 19.45 -4.35
C THR A 118 5.64 19.38 -4.25
N SER A 119 6.36 20.44 -4.69
CA SER A 119 7.83 20.51 -4.69
C SER A 119 8.46 20.60 -3.30
N ARG A 120 7.75 21.19 -2.34
CA ARG A 120 8.19 21.35 -0.95
C ARG A 120 6.97 21.21 -0.03
N PHE A 121 7.13 20.44 1.04
CA PHE A 121 6.17 20.42 2.14
C PHE A 121 6.32 21.71 2.95
N SER A 122 5.25 22.48 3.10
CA SER A 122 5.27 23.66 3.97
C SER A 122 5.04 23.22 5.42
N GLU A 123 5.55 23.97 6.41
CA GLU A 123 5.37 23.62 7.82
C GLU A 123 3.89 23.62 8.26
N ASN A 124 3.05 24.35 7.52
CA ASN A 124 1.61 24.47 7.74
C ASN A 124 0.83 23.18 7.40
N ASP A 125 1.44 22.25 6.65
CA ASP A 125 0.77 21.02 6.19
C ASP A 125 0.82 19.87 7.23
N LYS A 126 1.55 20.05 8.33
CA LYS A 126 1.77 19.00 9.36
C LYS A 126 0.58 18.78 10.31
N GLY A 127 -0.48 19.61 10.21
CA GLY A 127 -1.59 19.64 11.17
C GLY A 127 -2.94 19.14 10.66
N GLN A 128 -3.02 18.56 9.47
CA GLN A 128 -4.27 17.99 8.93
C GLN A 128 -4.13 16.47 8.76
N LEU A 129 -4.19 15.76 9.88
CA LEU A 129 -4.50 14.32 9.91
C LEU A 129 -5.78 14.12 10.70
#